data_AF-A0AAW2PC70-F1
#
_entry.id   AF-A0AAW2PC70-F1
#
_cell.length_a   1.000
_cell.length_b   1.000
_cell.length_c   1.000
_cell.angle_alpha   90.00
_cell.angle_beta   90.00
_cell.angle_gamma   90.00
#
_symmetry.space_group_name_H-M   'P 1'
#
loop_
_entity.id
_entity.type
_entity.pdbx_description
1 polymer ?
#
loop_
_entity_poly.entity_id
_entity_poly.type
_entity_poly.pdbx_seq_one_letter_code
_entity_poly.pdbx_strand_id
1 'polypeptide(L)' 'MSGFSRVSISDSLRKTIQDIKEITGKHSDEDVYAMLKECNMDPNETAQKLLYL' A
#
# COMPACT_ATOMS: atom_id res chain seq x y z
N MET A 1 2.44 -15.88 21.79
CA MET A 1 1.12 -15.61 21.18
C MET A 1 1.26 -14.34 20.37
N SER A 2 1.53 -14.45 19.07
CA SER A 2 1.58 -13.32 18.15
C SER A 2 0.17 -12.79 17.99
N GLY A 3 -0.09 -11.65 18.65
CA GLY A 3 -1.35 -10.95 18.53
C GLY A 3 -1.57 -10.56 17.08
N PHE A 4 -2.48 -11.26 16.41
CA PHE A 4 -3.27 -10.69 15.32
C PHE A 4 -4.14 -9.60 15.93
N SER A 5 -3.49 -8.49 16.30
CA SER A 5 -4.15 -7.23 16.58
C SER A 5 -4.94 -6.93 15.32
N ARG A 6 -6.26 -6.86 15.44
CA ARG A 6 -7.15 -6.35 14.42
C ARG A 6 -6.56 -5.01 14.01
N VAL A 7 -5.87 -4.97 12.87
CA VAL A 7 -5.08 -3.80 12.49
C VAL A 7 -6.12 -2.75 12.13
N SER A 8 -6.48 -1.91 13.10
CA SER A 8 -6.82 -0.52 12.82
C SER A 8 -5.75 -0.08 11.85
N ILE A 9 -6.07 0.05 10.56
CA ILE A 9 -5.12 0.39 9.49
C ILE A 9 -4.22 1.46 10.08
N SER A 10 -2.98 1.08 10.39
CA SER A 10 -2.11 1.94 11.17
C SER A 10 -1.92 3.22 10.38
N ASP A 11 -1.78 4.37 11.05
CA ASP A 11 -1.58 5.65 10.34
C ASP A 11 -0.41 5.58 9.35
N SER A 12 0.58 4.72 9.64
CA SER A 12 1.66 4.36 8.73
C SER A 12 1.17 3.78 7.40
N LEU A 13 0.23 2.83 7.41
CA LEU A 13 -0.30 2.19 6.21
C LEU A 13 -1.15 3.16 5.39
N ARG A 14 -1.95 4.02 6.04
CA ARG A 14 -2.68 5.10 5.35
C ARG A 14 -1.74 6.07 4.66
N LYS A 15 -0.65 6.44 5.33
CA LYS A 15 0.38 7.32 4.78
C LYS A 15 1.09 6.67 3.60
N THR A 16 1.47 5.41 3.72
CA THR A 16 2.05 4.61 2.63
C THR A 16 1.16 4.59 1.39
N ILE A 17 -0.14 4.31 1.54
CA ILE A 17 -1.07 4.29 0.40
C ILE A 17 -1.15 5.67 -0.26
N GLN A 18 -1.21 6.75 0.53
CA GLN A 18 -1.21 8.12 0.02
C GLN A 18 0.10 8.48 -0.71
N ASP A 19 1.27 8.17 -0.14
CA ASP A 19 2.58 8.42 -0.76
C ASP A 19 2.67 7.71 -2.13
N ILE A 20 2.31 6.42 -2.18
CA ILE A 20 2.33 5.64 -3.42
C ILE A 20 1.33 6.20 -4.45
N LYS A 21 0.14 6.57 -4.00
CA LYS A 21 -0.88 7.18 -4.85
C LYS A 21 -0.44 8.52 -5.40
N GLU A 22 0.23 9.35 -4.62
CA GLU A 22 0.76 10.65 -5.08
C GLU A 22 1.83 10.45 -6.15
N ILE A 23 2.73 9.48 -5.95
CA ILE A 23 3.78 9.13 -6.91
C ILE A 23 3.19 8.57 -8.20
N THR A 24 2.20 7.68 -8.09
CA THR A 24 1.66 6.96 -9.24
C THR A 24 0.56 7.75 -9.94
N GLY A 25 -0.23 8.55 -9.24
CA GLY A 25 -1.22 9.53 -9.74
C GLY A 25 -2.44 8.96 -10.47
N LYS A 26 -2.35 7.72 -11.00
CA LYS A 26 -3.36 7.07 -11.85
C LYS A 26 -4.25 6.06 -11.10
N HIS A 27 -3.85 5.64 -9.89
CA HIS A 27 -4.47 4.51 -9.20
C HIS A 27 -5.29 4.94 -7.99
N SER A 28 -6.36 4.19 -7.69
CA SER A 28 -7.20 4.43 -6.52
C SER A 28 -6.56 3.86 -5.26
N ASP A 29 -6.99 4.31 -4.07
CA ASP A 29 -6.51 3.77 -2.79
C ASP A 29 -6.71 2.24 -2.70
N GLU A 30 -7.80 1.73 -3.30
CA GLU A 30 -8.12 0.30 -3.37
C GLU A 30 -7.13 -0.46 -4.27
N ASP A 31 -6.79 0.09 -5.44
CA ASP A 31 -5.82 -0.50 -6.37
C ASP A 31 -4.42 -0.54 -5.74
N VAL A 32 -4.03 0.56 -5.10
CA VAL A 32 -2.76 0.67 -4.37
C VAL A 32 -2.73 -0.35 -3.24
N TYR A 33 -3.80 -0.49 -2.45
CA TYR A 33 -3.85 -1.43 -1.34
C TYR A 33 -3.86 -2.90 -1.80
N ALA A 34 -4.54 -3.19 -2.92
CA ALA A 34 -4.52 -4.51 -3.54
C ALA A 34 -3.09 -4.88 -3.97
N MET A 35 -2.38 -3.99 -4.67
CA MET A 35 -0.99 -4.22 -5.04
C MET A 35 -0.07 -4.30 -3.82
N LEU A 36 -0.32 -3.49 -2.78
CA LEU A 36 0.41 -3.59 -1.52
C LEU A 36 0.26 -4.97 -0.91
N LYS A 37 -0.94 -5.58 -0.95
CA LYS A 37 -1.15 -6.96 -0.49
C LYS A 37 -0.41 -7.97 -1.35
N GLU A 38 -0.38 -7.79 -2.66
CA GLU A 38 0.36 -8.67 -3.58
C GLU A 38 1.88 -8.58 -3.36
N CYS A 39 2.40 -7.39 -3.08
CA CYS A 39 3.80 -7.13 -2.75
C CYS A 39 4.11 -7.34 -1.26
N ASN A 40 3.34 -8.17 -0.55
CA ASN A 40 3.59 -8.54 0.85
C ASN A 40 3.73 -7.33 1.81
N MET A 41 2.90 -6.30 1.60
CA MET A 41 2.90 -4.99 2.27
C MET A 41 4.18 -4.16 2.01
N ASP A 42 4.91 -4.38 0.92
CA ASP A 42 6.08 -3.59 0.55
C ASP A 42 5.70 -2.33 -0.26
N PRO A 43 5.98 -1.13 0.26
CA PRO A 43 5.61 0.11 -0.41
C PRO A 43 6.44 0.43 -1.65
N ASN A 44 7.72 0.05 -1.64
CA ASN A 44 8.66 0.39 -2.70
C ASN A 44 8.42 -0.49 -3.94
N GLU A 45 8.24 -1.78 -3.73
CA GLU A 45 7.84 -2.74 -4.76
C GLU A 45 6.48 -2.35 -5.35
N THR A 46 5.50 -2.02 -4.51
CA THR A 46 4.17 -1.57 -4.94
C THR A 46 4.22 -0.31 -5.79
N ALA A 47 4.96 0.72 -5.34
CA ALA A 47 5.14 1.95 -6.11
C ALA A 47 5.78 1.67 -7.47
N GLN A 48 6.85 0.87 -7.51
CA GLN A 48 7.50 0.51 -8.76
C GLN A 48 6.55 -0.25 -9.70
N LYS A 49 5.85 -1.27 -9.21
CA LYS A 49 4.86 -2.03 -10.00
C LYS A 49 3.82 -1.10 -10.61
N LEU A 50 3.21 -0.23 -9.79
CA LEU A 50 2.17 0.71 -10.21
C LEU A 50 2.69 1.83 -11.14
N LEU A 51 3.97 2.19 -11.06
CA LEU A 51 4.60 3.14 -11.97
C LEU A 51 4.77 2.55 -13.38
N TYR A 52 5.18 1.27 -13.45
CA TYR A 52 5.41 0.55 -14.71
C TYR A 52 4.17 -0.15 -15.29
N LEU A 53 3.08 -0.27 -14.51
CA LEU A 53 1.74 -0.63 -14.97
C LEU A 53 1.09 0.51 -15.75
#